data_AF-A0A7Y3XG81-F1
#
_entry.id   AF-A0A7Y3XG81-F1
#
_cell.length_a   1.000
_cell.length_b   1.000
_cell.length_c   1.000
_cell.angle_alpha   90.00
_cell.angle_beta   90.00
_cell.angle_gamma   90.00
#
_symmetry.space_group_name_H-M   'P 1'
#
loop_
_entity.id
_entity.type
_entity.pdbx_description
1 polymer ?
#
loop_
_entity_poly.entity_id
_entity_poly.type
_entity_poly.pdbx_seq_one_letter_code
_entity_poly.pdbx_strand_id
1 'polypeptide(L)'
;MSLTSALHIGRSAITVSQIGLQVTGNNMANATTPGYTRNTVSLNPMTGERVGMNAFVGRGVELDDVIRHVDEALRQRIRSALSEEESTLSRQRTLSQIETLHNELTKQDLSTALGSFFSSWSELANNPDDSAIRSLVVQEGISLSEHLRDLRPSIRRTPQSDRQRNRPHLKQSQQHSGASRRTQRLHRRC
;
A
#
# COMPACT_ATOMS: atom_id res chain seq x y z
N MET A 1 13.63 48.26 -33.41
CA MET A 1 13.84 46.84 -33.07
C MET A 1 14.98 46.31 -33.93
N SER A 2 16.01 45.71 -33.33
CA SER A 2 17.09 45.08 -34.11
C SER A 2 16.62 43.76 -34.72
N LEU A 3 17.08 43.44 -35.93
CA LEU A 3 16.85 42.14 -36.59
C LEU A 3 17.25 40.96 -35.67
N THR A 4 18.31 41.13 -34.89
CA THR A 4 18.79 40.13 -33.93
C THR A 4 17.76 39.85 -32.84
N SER A 5 17.09 40.87 -32.31
CA SER A 5 16.04 40.71 -31.29
C SER A 5 14.82 39.97 -31.84
N ALA A 6 14.41 40.27 -33.08
CA ALA A 6 13.31 39.56 -33.74
C ALA A 6 13.64 38.07 -33.99
N LEU A 7 14.88 37.77 -34.42
CA LEU A 7 15.36 36.40 -34.59
C LEU A 7 15.42 35.64 -33.25
N HIS A 8 15.83 36.29 -32.17
CA HIS A 8 15.83 35.69 -30.82
C HIS A 8 14.42 35.36 -30.33
N ILE A 9 13.46 36.27 -30.51
CA ILE A 9 12.05 36.02 -30.18
C ILE A 9 11.51 34.85 -31.01
N GLY A 10 11.74 34.86 -32.34
CA GLY A 10 11.30 33.77 -33.22
C GLY A 10 11.91 32.42 -32.84
N ARG A 11 13.20 32.40 -32.50
CA ARG A 11 13.88 31.19 -31.99
C ARG A 11 13.21 30.67 -30.72
N SER A 12 13.00 31.54 -29.73
CA SER A 12 12.36 31.15 -28.45
C SER A 12 10.95 30.57 -28.67
N ALA A 13 10.15 31.21 -29.52
CA ALA A 13 8.81 30.76 -29.87
C ALA A 13 8.80 29.38 -30.54
N ILE A 14 9.71 29.14 -31.50
CA ILE A 14 9.82 27.85 -32.18
C ILE A 14 10.28 26.76 -31.20
N THR A 15 11.30 27.03 -30.38
CA THR A 15 11.81 26.07 -29.39
C THR A 15 10.72 25.65 -28.42
N VAL A 16 9.99 26.61 -27.86
CA VAL A 16 8.89 26.34 -26.93
C VAL A 16 7.73 25.61 -27.61
N SER A 17 7.43 25.95 -28.86
CA SER A 17 6.39 25.26 -29.64
C SER A 17 6.76 23.80 -29.93
N GLN A 18 8.03 23.49 -30.19
CA GLN A 18 8.50 22.10 -30.33
C GLN A 18 8.28 21.28 -29.06
N ILE A 19 8.55 21.87 -27.89
CA ILE A 19 8.28 21.24 -26.59
C ILE A 19 6.77 21.01 -26.40
N GLY A 20 5.93 21.99 -26.75
CA GLY A 20 4.48 21.85 -26.74
C GLY A 20 3.97 20.70 -27.62
N LEU A 21 4.52 20.55 -28.81
CA LEU A 21 4.23 19.43 -29.71
C LEU A 21 4.68 18.10 -29.13
N GLN A 22 5.85 18.05 -28.48
CA GLN A 22 6.34 16.83 -27.83
C GLN A 22 5.44 16.40 -26.66
N VAL A 23 5.00 17.35 -25.82
CA VAL A 23 4.03 17.07 -24.74
C VAL A 23 2.70 16.60 -25.30
N THR A 24 2.23 17.22 -26.39
CA THR A 24 1.01 16.78 -27.09
C THR A 24 1.16 15.38 -27.66
N GLY A 25 2.29 15.07 -28.32
CA GLY A 25 2.61 13.74 -28.83
C GLY A 25 2.65 12.70 -27.72
N ASN A 26 3.26 13.01 -26.58
CA ASN A 26 3.26 12.14 -25.40
C ASN A 26 1.86 11.91 -24.85
N ASN A 27 1.02 12.96 -24.78
CA ASN A 27 -0.36 12.84 -24.34
C ASN A 27 -1.17 11.94 -25.27
N MET A 28 -1.01 12.07 -26.60
CA MET A 28 -1.70 11.23 -27.58
C MET A 28 -1.21 9.78 -27.50
N ALA A 29 0.10 9.56 -27.45
CA ALA A 29 0.69 8.22 -27.42
C ALA A 29 0.27 7.42 -26.18
N ASN A 30 0.05 8.10 -25.06
CA ASN A 30 -0.35 7.48 -23.79
C ASN A 30 -1.81 7.73 -23.41
N ALA A 31 -2.64 8.25 -24.33
CA ALA A 31 -4.02 8.62 -24.05
C ALA A 31 -4.86 7.42 -23.56
N THR A 32 -4.52 6.21 -24.04
CA THR A 32 -5.19 4.95 -23.68
C THR A 32 -4.45 4.17 -22.60
N THR A 33 -3.31 4.67 -22.12
CA THR A 33 -2.51 3.98 -21.10
C THR A 33 -3.15 4.20 -19.72
N PRO A 34 -3.57 3.13 -19.02
CA PRO A 34 -4.16 3.26 -17.69
C PRO A 34 -3.24 4.00 -16.71
N GLY A 35 -3.79 4.96 -15.97
CA GLY A 35 -3.03 5.76 -15.00
C GLY A 35 -2.21 6.90 -15.60
N TYR A 36 -2.22 7.07 -16.93
CA TYR A 36 -1.64 8.26 -17.55
C TYR A 36 -2.47 9.51 -17.22
N THR A 37 -1.78 10.64 -17.04
CA THR A 37 -2.40 11.92 -16.72
C THR A 37 -1.94 12.95 -17.73
N ARG A 38 -2.87 13.74 -18.27
CA ARG A 38 -2.57 14.77 -19.27
C ARG A 38 -1.63 15.83 -18.70
N ASN A 39 -0.60 16.15 -19.46
CA ASN A 39 0.31 17.25 -19.16
C ASN A 39 0.02 18.45 -20.06
N THR A 40 0.08 19.66 -19.51
CA THR A 40 -0.05 20.92 -20.25
C THR A 40 1.19 21.77 -20.03
N VAL A 41 1.64 22.42 -21.09
CA VAL A 41 2.79 23.33 -21.04
C VAL A 41 2.33 24.72 -20.59
N SER A 42 2.95 25.24 -19.52
CA SER A 42 2.83 26.63 -19.06
C SER A 42 3.94 27.46 -19.69
N LEU A 43 3.59 28.60 -20.27
CA LEU A 43 4.52 29.48 -20.96
C LEU A 43 4.50 30.85 -20.30
N ASN A 44 5.69 31.40 -20.03
CA ASN A 44 5.82 32.74 -19.48
C ASN A 44 6.59 33.65 -20.44
N PRO A 45 6.17 34.93 -20.57
CA PRO A 45 6.93 35.90 -21.31
C PRO A 45 8.25 36.17 -20.58
N MET A 46 9.37 36.11 -21.31
CA MET A 46 10.66 36.45 -20.73
C MET A 46 10.67 37.94 -20.34
N THR A 47 11.19 38.24 -19.15
CA THR A 47 11.25 39.61 -18.64
C THR A 47 11.93 40.54 -19.65
N GLY A 48 11.23 41.62 -20.01
CA GLY A 48 11.69 42.57 -21.02
C GLY A 48 12.93 43.35 -20.56
N GLU A 49 13.82 43.65 -21.49
CA GLU A 49 14.99 44.47 -21.23
C GLU A 49 14.63 45.94 -21.42
N ARG A 50 15.04 46.81 -20.49
CA ARG A 50 14.79 48.25 -20.57
C ARG A 50 15.71 48.86 -21.62
N VAL A 51 15.14 49.39 -22.69
CA VAL A 51 15.85 50.09 -23.75
C VAL A 51 15.52 51.58 -23.65
N GLY A 52 16.44 52.37 -23.10
CA GLY A 52 16.25 53.81 -22.91
C GLY A 52 15.42 54.19 -21.67
N MET A 53 14.89 55.41 -21.64
CA MET A 53 14.25 55.97 -20.43
C MET A 53 12.84 55.39 -20.19
N ASN A 54 12.07 55.11 -21.25
CA ASN A 54 10.64 54.72 -21.16
C ASN A 54 10.24 53.54 -22.08
N ALA A 55 11.16 52.73 -22.62
CA ALA A 55 10.79 51.60 -23.50
C ALA A 55 11.30 50.25 -22.98
N PHE A 56 10.47 49.22 -23.10
CA PHE A 56 10.80 47.84 -22.78
C PHE A 56 10.69 47.01 -24.06
N VAL A 57 11.70 46.18 -24.32
CA VAL A 57 11.69 45.23 -25.43
C VAL A 57 11.51 43.83 -24.85
N GLY A 58 10.43 43.15 -25.24
CA GLY A 58 10.18 41.76 -24.86
C GLY A 58 11.27 40.84 -25.43
N ARG A 59 11.71 39.85 -24.64
CA ARG A 59 12.79 38.92 -25.03
C ARG A 59 12.28 37.60 -25.61
N GLY A 60 10.96 37.46 -25.76
CA GLY A 60 10.31 36.25 -26.26
C GLY A 60 9.58 35.50 -25.17
N VAL A 61 9.46 34.19 -25.33
CA VAL A 61 8.72 33.29 -24.43
C VAL A 61 9.64 32.18 -23.94
N GLU A 62 9.47 31.77 -22.69
CA GLU A 62 10.15 30.62 -22.12
C GLU A 62 9.16 29.60 -21.57
N LEU A 63 9.65 28.38 -21.41
CA LEU A 63 8.93 27.32 -20.74
C LEU A 63 8.96 27.59 -19.23
N ASP A 64 7.78 27.73 -18.63
CA ASP A 64 7.65 27.93 -17.18
C ASP A 64 7.59 26.57 -16.47
N ASP A 65 6.60 25.75 -16.83
CA ASP A 65 6.40 24.44 -16.22
C ASP A 65 5.62 23.49 -17.15
N VAL A 66 5.67 22.19 -16.86
CA VAL A 66 4.82 21.16 -17.45
C VAL A 66 3.87 20.65 -16.38
N ILE A 67 2.66 21.21 -16.36
CA ILE A 67 1.65 20.96 -15.34
C ILE A 67 0.93 19.65 -15.64
N ARG A 68 0.89 18.76 -14.65
CA ARG A 68 0.15 17.50 -14.73
C ARG A 68 -1.27 17.67 -14.19
N HIS A 69 -2.27 17.36 -15.00
CA HIS A 69 -3.67 17.43 -14.59
C HIS A 69 -4.08 16.14 -13.88
N VAL A 70 -4.32 16.25 -12.57
CA VAL A 70 -4.78 15.14 -11.72
C VAL A 70 -5.90 15.63 -10.83
N ASP A 71 -6.94 14.82 -10.68
CA ASP A 71 -7.93 15.02 -9.64
C ASP A 71 -7.38 14.46 -8.31
N GLU A 72 -6.90 15.36 -7.45
CA GLU A 72 -6.36 15.00 -6.14
C GLU A 72 -7.43 14.41 -5.20
N ALA A 73 -8.68 14.87 -5.32
CA ALA A 73 -9.79 14.36 -4.52
C ALA A 73 -10.13 12.92 -4.91
N LEU A 74 -10.19 12.62 -6.21
CA LEU A 74 -10.33 11.26 -6.71
C LEU A 74 -9.16 10.37 -6.25
N ARG A 75 -7.92 10.87 -6.34
CA ARG A 75 -6.73 10.14 -5.88
C ARG A 75 -6.77 9.86 -4.37
N GLN A 76 -7.33 10.76 -3.58
CA GLN A 76 -7.51 10.57 -2.15
C GLN A 76 -8.61 9.55 -1.85
N ARG A 77 -9.72 9.58 -2.59
CA ARG A 77 -10.80 8.57 -2.49
C ARG A 77 -10.28 7.16 -2.81
N ILE A 78 -9.53 7.00 -3.90
CA ILE A 78 -8.92 5.72 -4.29
C ILE A 78 -7.98 5.22 -3.19
N ARG A 79 -7.09 6.07 -2.66
CA ARG A 79 -6.17 5.69 -1.57
C ARG A 79 -6.91 5.26 -0.29
N SER A 80 -8.02 5.93 0.02
CA SER A 80 -8.83 5.61 1.20
C SER A 80 -9.56 4.28 1.01
N ALA A 81 -10.20 4.07 -0.14
CA ALA A 81 -10.88 2.83 -0.48
C ALA A 81 -9.92 1.62 -0.45
N LEU A 82 -8.72 1.75 -1.04
CA LEU A 82 -7.71 0.70 -1.00
C LEU A 82 -7.21 0.40 0.43
N SER A 83 -7.09 1.42 1.29
CA SER A 83 -6.70 1.21 2.68
C SER A 83 -7.78 0.48 3.47
N GLU A 84 -9.06 0.80 3.22
CA GLU A 84 -10.19 0.15 3.85
C GLU A 84 -10.36 -1.30 3.37
N GLU A 85 -10.18 -1.56 2.08
CA GLU A 85 -10.16 -2.90 1.49
C GLU A 85 -9.08 -3.77 2.13
N GLU A 86 -7.82 -3.30 2.16
CA GLU A 86 -6.72 -4.05 2.76
C GLU A 86 -6.91 -4.27 4.27
N SER A 87 -7.45 -3.30 4.99
CA SER A 87 -7.82 -3.45 6.39
C SER A 87 -8.86 -4.55 6.59
N THR A 88 -9.89 -4.57 5.74
CA THR A 88 -10.97 -5.56 5.79
C THR A 88 -10.47 -6.95 5.41
N LEU A 89 -9.65 -7.07 4.36
CA LEU A 89 -9.02 -8.32 3.95
C LEU A 89 -8.08 -8.87 5.03
N SER A 90 -7.29 -8.00 5.68
CA SER A 90 -6.47 -8.42 6.81
C SER A 90 -7.33 -8.97 7.93
N ARG A 91 -8.41 -8.27 8.32
CA ARG A 91 -9.33 -8.74 9.35
C ARG A 91 -9.98 -10.07 8.98
N GLN A 92 -10.44 -10.21 7.74
CA GLN A 92 -11.04 -11.45 7.25
C GLN A 92 -10.04 -12.62 7.32
N ARG A 93 -8.78 -12.42 6.92
CA ARG A 93 -7.73 -13.46 7.01
C ARG A 93 -7.48 -13.88 8.46
N THR A 94 -7.39 -12.92 9.38
CA THR A 94 -7.24 -13.21 10.81
C THR A 94 -8.43 -14.02 11.33
N LEU A 95 -9.67 -13.62 11.00
CA LEU A 95 -10.87 -14.31 11.42
C LEU A 95 -10.99 -15.71 10.81
N SER A 96 -10.67 -15.88 9.53
CA SER A 96 -10.70 -17.19 8.87
C SER A 96 -9.67 -18.18 9.46
N GLN A 97 -8.51 -17.69 9.90
CA GLN A 97 -7.56 -18.53 10.65
C GLN A 97 -8.15 -18.96 12.00
N ILE A 98 -8.86 -18.07 12.70
CA ILE A 98 -9.55 -18.41 13.95
C ILE A 98 -10.69 -19.40 13.69
N GLU A 99 -11.47 -19.22 12.63
CA GLU A 99 -12.52 -20.16 12.21
C GLU A 99 -11.94 -21.53 11.91
N THR A 100 -10.79 -21.62 11.23
CA THR A 100 -10.13 -22.90 10.94
C THR A 100 -9.73 -23.63 12.23
N LEU A 101 -9.25 -22.90 13.25
CA LEU A 101 -8.98 -23.48 14.57
C LEU A 101 -10.25 -23.94 15.29
N HIS A 102 -11.38 -23.29 15.03
CA HIS A 102 -12.68 -23.70 15.56
C HIS A 102 -13.28 -24.88 14.78
N ASN A 103 -12.90 -25.07 13.51
CA ASN A 103 -13.44 -26.12 12.65
C ASN A 103 -12.62 -27.44 12.71
N GLU A 104 -11.41 -27.42 13.29
CA GLU A 104 -10.70 -28.67 13.70
C GLU A 104 -11.46 -29.44 14.79
N LEU A 105 -12.31 -28.74 15.57
CA LEU A 105 -13.78 -28.89 15.79
C LEU A 105 -14.59 -30.15 15.38
N THR A 106 -14.07 -31.20 14.73
CA THR A 106 -14.91 -32.32 14.29
C THR A 106 -14.46 -33.73 14.66
N LYS A 107 -13.22 -33.93 15.13
CA LYS A 107 -12.72 -35.27 15.56
C LYS A 107 -11.64 -35.27 16.65
N GLN A 108 -10.91 -34.17 16.83
CA GLN A 108 -9.88 -33.99 17.87
C GLN A 108 -10.11 -32.65 18.56
N ASP A 109 -11.27 -32.53 19.19
CA ASP A 109 -11.73 -31.25 19.72
C ASP A 109 -11.43 -31.17 21.20
N LEU A 110 -11.25 -29.95 21.71
CA LEU A 110 -11.12 -29.76 23.14
C LEU A 110 -12.33 -30.33 23.91
N SER A 111 -13.54 -30.23 23.34
CA SER A 111 -14.75 -30.84 23.94
C SER A 111 -14.65 -32.36 24.00
N THR A 112 -14.15 -33.01 22.95
CA THR A 112 -13.97 -34.45 22.90
C THR A 112 -12.87 -34.90 23.86
N ALA A 113 -11.74 -34.20 23.91
CA ALA A 113 -10.65 -34.47 24.85
C ALA A 113 -11.08 -34.30 26.31
N LEU A 114 -11.87 -33.27 26.63
CA LEU A 114 -12.47 -33.10 27.95
C LEU A 114 -13.46 -34.23 28.26
N GLY A 115 -14.28 -34.63 27.29
CA GLY A 115 -15.22 -35.74 27.41
C GLY A 115 -14.52 -37.06 27.73
N SER A 116 -13.45 -37.42 27.01
CA SER A 116 -12.64 -38.62 27.25
C SER A 116 -11.98 -38.58 28.63
N PHE A 117 -11.39 -37.44 29.01
CA PHE A 117 -10.78 -37.25 30.33
C PHE A 117 -11.79 -37.48 31.47
N PHE A 118 -12.96 -36.84 31.42
CA PHE A 118 -13.98 -37.04 32.45
C PHE A 118 -14.58 -38.44 32.45
N SER A 119 -14.70 -39.07 31.28
CA SER A 119 -15.17 -40.46 31.16
C SER A 119 -14.18 -41.43 31.82
N SER A 120 -12.87 -41.24 31.60
CA SER A 120 -11.83 -42.04 32.26
C SER A 120 -11.86 -41.90 33.79
N TRP A 121 -12.14 -40.69 34.28
CA TRP A 121 -12.31 -40.41 35.71
C TRP A 121 -13.55 -41.08 36.29
N SER A 122 -14.66 -41.10 35.55
CA SER A 122 -15.88 -41.82 35.94
C SER A 122 -15.64 -43.33 36.00
N GLU A 123 -14.86 -43.88 35.08
CA GLU A 123 -14.52 -45.30 35.04
C GLU A 123 -13.61 -45.69 36.22
N LEU A 124 -12.63 -44.83 36.55
CA LEU A 124 -11.78 -45.00 37.74
C LEU A 124 -12.59 -44.94 39.05
N ALA A 125 -13.60 -44.08 39.14
CA ALA A 125 -14.46 -44.00 40.31
C ALA A 125 -15.26 -45.31 40.56
N ASN A 126 -15.61 -46.01 39.49
CA ASN A 126 -16.30 -47.30 39.57
C ASN A 126 -15.35 -48.47 39.87
N ASN A 127 -14.08 -48.38 39.46
CA ASN A 127 -13.08 -49.46 39.60
C ASN A 127 -11.73 -48.93 40.11
N PRO A 128 -11.63 -48.49 41.38
CA PRO A 128 -10.44 -47.81 41.87
C PRO A 128 -9.20 -48.69 41.97
N ASP A 129 -9.34 -50.01 42.09
CA ASP A 129 -8.21 -50.95 42.28
C ASP A 129 -7.59 -51.42 40.95
N ASP A 130 -8.20 -51.10 39.81
CA ASP A 130 -7.68 -51.49 38.49
C ASP A 130 -6.52 -50.58 38.06
N SER A 131 -5.32 -51.15 38.01
CA SER A 131 -4.11 -50.44 37.57
C SER A 131 -4.14 -49.98 36.10
N ALA A 132 -4.88 -50.68 35.24
CA ALA A 132 -5.02 -50.30 33.83
C ALA A 132 -5.86 -49.04 33.71
N ILE A 133 -6.98 -48.95 34.45
CA ILE A 133 -7.86 -47.77 34.47
C ILE A 133 -7.13 -46.55 35.06
N ARG A 134 -6.33 -46.73 36.12
CA ARG A 134 -5.47 -45.65 36.65
C ARG A 134 -4.48 -45.12 35.61
N SER A 135 -3.89 -46.01 34.81
CA SER A 135 -2.95 -45.62 33.74
C SER A 135 -3.66 -44.88 32.60
N LEU A 136 -4.90 -45.30 32.27
CA LEU A 136 -5.73 -44.65 31.27
C LEU A 136 -6.04 -43.18 31.63
N VAL A 137 -6.43 -42.91 32.89
CA VAL A 137 -6.69 -41.53 33.35
C VAL A 137 -5.47 -40.62 33.20
N VAL A 138 -4.27 -41.14 33.52
CA VAL A 138 -3.02 -40.39 33.36
C VAL A 138 -2.75 -40.11 31.87
N GLN A 139 -2.97 -41.08 31.00
CA GLN A 139 -2.76 -40.94 29.56
C GLN A 139 -3.72 -39.92 28.93
N GLU A 140 -5.01 -39.97 29.30
CA GLU A 140 -6.01 -38.97 28.88
C GLU A 140 -5.66 -37.56 29.41
N GLY A 141 -5.15 -37.46 30.63
CA GLY A 141 -4.67 -36.18 31.20
C GLY A 141 -3.47 -35.60 30.45
N ILE A 142 -2.51 -36.45 30.06
CA ILE A 142 -1.37 -36.04 29.23
C ILE A 142 -1.87 -35.55 27.87
N SER A 143 -2.75 -36.32 27.21
CA SER A 143 -3.30 -35.96 25.90
C SER A 143 -4.04 -34.61 25.93
N LEU A 144 -4.87 -34.36 26.95
CA LEU A 144 -5.55 -33.08 27.14
C LEU A 144 -4.55 -31.92 27.31
N SER A 145 -3.49 -32.14 28.08
CA SER A 145 -2.46 -31.13 28.32
C SER A 145 -1.65 -30.77 27.07
N GLU A 146 -1.36 -31.77 26.23
CA GLU A 146 -0.69 -31.59 24.92
C GLU A 146 -1.61 -30.81 23.97
N HIS A 147 -2.89 -31.19 23.91
CA HIS A 147 -3.87 -30.52 23.08
C HIS A 147 -4.03 -29.03 23.45
N LEU A 148 -4.11 -28.70 24.74
CA LEU A 148 -4.12 -27.32 25.22
C LEU A 148 -2.83 -26.55 24.90
N ARG A 149 -1.69 -27.25 24.94
CA ARG A 149 -0.39 -26.67 24.63
C ARG A 149 -0.24 -26.38 23.13
N ASP A 150 -0.86 -27.17 22.27
CA ASP A 150 -0.85 -27.01 20.81
C ASP A 150 -1.84 -25.93 20.30
N LEU A 151 -2.97 -25.73 21.00
CA LEU A 151 -3.89 -24.63 20.73
C LEU A 151 -3.26 -23.24 20.97
N ARG A 152 -2.33 -23.14 21.93
CA ARG A 152 -1.72 -21.87 22.35
C ARG A 152 -0.84 -21.20 21.27
N PRO A 153 0.05 -21.91 20.55
CA PRO A 153 0.77 -21.39 19.39
C PRO A 153 -0.14 -20.87 18.28
N SER A 154 -1.25 -21.56 18.03
CA SER A 154 -2.16 -21.24 16.92
C SER A 154 -2.82 -19.87 17.07
N ILE A 155 -3.20 -19.50 18.31
CA ILE A 155 -3.72 -18.17 18.64
C ILE A 155 -2.62 -17.09 18.60
N ARG A 156 -1.37 -17.47 18.95
CA ARG A 156 -0.23 -16.53 18.98
C ARG A 156 0.38 -16.24 17.61
N ARG A 157 0.20 -17.12 16.62
CA ARG A 157 0.80 -16.98 15.28
C ARG A 157 0.03 -16.03 14.36
N THR A 158 -1.28 -15.88 14.56
CA THR A 158 -2.18 -15.04 13.74
C THR A 158 -1.69 -13.58 13.60
N PRO A 159 -1.27 -12.87 14.67
CA PRO A 159 -0.79 -11.49 14.56
C PRO A 159 0.63 -11.38 13.96
N GLN A 160 1.44 -12.43 14.05
CA GLN A 160 2.83 -12.42 13.58
C GLN A 160 2.92 -12.69 12.07
N SER A 161 2.12 -13.61 11.53
CA SER A 161 2.08 -13.88 10.09
C SER A 161 1.66 -12.67 9.28
N ASP A 162 0.65 -11.92 9.75
CA ASP A 162 0.17 -10.71 9.06
C ASP A 162 1.20 -9.59 9.09
N ARG A 163 1.90 -9.40 10.22
CA ARG A 163 3.02 -8.44 10.30
C ARG A 163 4.17 -8.82 9.38
N GLN A 164 4.54 -10.11 9.31
CA GLN A 164 5.63 -10.57 8.44
C GLN A 164 5.29 -10.32 6.96
N ARG A 165 4.04 -10.57 6.56
CA ARG A 165 3.54 -10.38 5.19
C ARG A 165 3.43 -8.90 4.80
N ASN A 166 3.06 -8.02 5.72
CA ASN A 166 2.90 -6.58 5.44
C ASN A 166 4.21 -5.78 5.48
N ARG A 167 5.30 -6.34 6.02
CA ARG A 167 6.64 -5.70 6.04
C ARG A 167 7.18 -5.27 4.67
N PRO A 168 7.16 -6.08 3.60
CA PRO A 168 7.61 -5.65 2.28
C PRO A 168 6.79 -4.47 1.73
N HIS A 169 5.47 -4.47 1.93
CA HIS A 169 4.58 -3.39 1.50
C HIS A 169 4.86 -2.07 2.24
N LEU A 170 5.16 -2.13 3.54
CA LEU A 170 5.57 -0.96 4.32
C LEU A 170 6.90 -0.36 3.82
N LYS A 171 7.88 -1.22 3.48
CA LYS A 171 9.16 -0.77 2.94
C LYS A 171 9.01 -0.09 1.58
N GLN A 172 8.16 -0.63 0.70
CA GLN A 172 7.84 -0.01 -0.59
C GLN A 172 7.12 1.33 -0.42
N SER A 173 6.14 1.44 0.49
CA SER A 173 5.43 2.71 0.71
C SER A 173 6.36 3.81 1.25
N GLN A 174 7.31 3.45 2.12
CA GLN A 174 8.33 4.37 2.62
C GLN A 174 9.31 4.83 1.52
N GLN A 175 9.67 3.94 0.59
CA GLN A 175 10.50 4.30 -0.56
C GLN A 175 9.79 5.26 -1.52
N HIS A 176 8.52 5.01 -1.85
CA HIS A 176 7.72 5.91 -2.69
C HIS A 176 7.47 7.28 -2.04
N SER A 177 7.20 7.31 -0.72
CA SER A 177 7.05 8.56 0.03
C SER A 177 8.35 9.36 0.09
N GLY A 178 9.49 8.69 0.27
CA GLY A 178 10.82 9.32 0.23
C GLY A 178 11.16 9.91 -1.14
N ALA A 179 10.83 9.20 -2.23
CA ALA A 179 11.00 9.69 -3.60
C ALA A 179 10.10 10.90 -3.90
N SER A 180 8.83 10.86 -3.49
CA SER A 180 7.88 11.97 -3.68
C SER A 180 8.25 13.23 -2.88
N ARG A 181 8.84 13.08 -1.69
CA ARG A 181 9.34 14.22 -0.90
C ARG A 181 10.59 14.84 -1.49
N ARG A 182 11.45 14.05 -2.14
CA ARG A 182 12.62 14.55 -2.87
C ARG A 182 12.22 15.34 -4.12
N THR A 183 11.25 14.86 -4.89
CA THR A 183 10.74 15.59 -6.07
C THR A 183 10.01 16.87 -5.69
N GLN A 184 9.19 16.88 -4.64
CA GLN A 184 8.56 18.11 -4.13
C GLN A 184 9.57 19.15 -3.59
N ARG A 185 10.69 18.72 -3.00
CA ARG A 185 11.75 19.63 -2.57
C ARG A 185 12.54 20.23 -3.73
N LEU A 186 12.65 19.51 -4.85
CA LEU A 186 13.28 20.02 -6.07
C LEU A 186 12.39 21.07 -6.76
N HIS A 187 11.07 20.86 -6.83
CA HIS A 187 10.13 21.85 -7.38
C HIS A 187 10.00 23.14 -6.57
N ARG A 188 10.35 23.15 -5.27
CA ARG A 188 10.33 24.36 -4.44
C ARG A 188 11.67 25.12 -4.41
N ARG A 189 12.69 24.61 -5.10
CA ARG A 189 14.05 25.19 -5.13
C ARG A 189 14.44 25.77 -6.48
N CYS A 190 13.61 25.60 -7.50
CA CYS A 190 13.61 26.42 -8.71
C CYS A 190 12.57 27.52 -8.54
#